data_AF-A0A7S1Z5J1-F1
#
_entry.id   AF-A0A7S1Z5J1-F1
#
_cell.length_a   1.000
_cell.length_b   1.000
_cell.length_c   1.000
_cell.angle_alpha   90.00
_cell.angle_beta   90.00
_cell.angle_gamma   90.00
#
_symmetry.space_group_name_H-M   'P 1'
#
loop_
_entity.id
_entity.type
_entity.pdbx_description
1 polymer ?
#
loop_
_entity_poly.entity_id
_entity_poly.type
_entity_poly.pdbx_seq_one_letter_code
_entity_poly.pdbx_strand_id
1 'polypeptide(L)'
;GTWHRASAGVPESFASRVRERLKARVPLFAAMVAYDRPLGLPFDAASFGGRRRKNKGRGGGRLWFAARTNSKPGGDGKVHDGDENDDDGVECWTLVSTPEYALEKIEETPMQDPKTGEFIPQSPEYLTAVPGPDLESAFREALTSPDGILGKEGTLDPGTFPDLVHLDAQRWGSAMPCHRNSDGRSETRRTICGVPYDIGRGALAPTRLERSDGNGNDDNGGTGPDDHRCFVADEGIMLFQAGDMMSRYTPGFEGAALSGMDAAERILKKYLERQ
;
A
#
# COMPACT_ATOMS: atom_id res chain seq x y z
N GLY A 1 19.01 -9.50 6.86
CA GLY A 1 18.05 -9.50 7.97
C GLY A 1 16.85 -10.31 7.57
N THR A 2 16.61 -11.45 8.22
CA THR A 2 15.42 -12.27 7.99
C THR A 2 14.20 -11.50 8.48
N TRP A 3 13.31 -11.11 7.56
CA TRP A 3 12.02 -10.52 7.90
C TRP A 3 11.27 -11.48 8.83
N HIS A 4 11.20 -11.15 10.12
CA HIS A 4 10.33 -11.84 11.06
C HIS A 4 8.89 -11.61 10.58
N ARG A 5 8.17 -12.68 10.26
CA ARG A 5 6.71 -12.59 10.10
C ARG A 5 6.15 -11.99 11.39
N ALA A 6 5.55 -10.80 11.30
CA ALA A 6 4.83 -10.17 12.41
C ALA A 6 3.69 -11.05 12.99
N SER A 7 3.41 -12.21 12.38
CA SER A 7 2.41 -13.19 12.79
C SER A 7 2.96 -14.52 13.33
N ALA A 8 4.29 -14.68 13.48
CA ALA A 8 4.83 -15.91 14.06
C ALA A 8 4.35 -16.07 15.52
N GLY A 9 3.67 -17.17 15.82
CA GLY A 9 3.12 -17.47 17.15
C GLY A 9 1.69 -16.98 17.42
N VAL A 10 1.03 -16.35 16.44
CA VAL A 10 -0.39 -15.97 16.56
C VAL A 10 -1.29 -17.20 16.39
N PRO A 11 -2.23 -17.49 17.31
CA PRO A 11 -3.16 -18.59 17.15
C PRO A 11 -4.01 -18.44 15.88
N GLU A 12 -4.21 -19.54 15.15
CA GLU A 12 -4.95 -19.51 13.89
C GLU A 12 -6.41 -19.06 14.07
N SER A 13 -7.02 -19.34 15.24
CA SER A 13 -8.34 -18.82 15.62
C SER A 13 -8.38 -17.29 15.71
N PHE A 14 -7.30 -16.65 16.16
CA PHE A 14 -7.18 -15.19 16.18
C PHE A 14 -6.88 -14.66 14.78
N ALA A 15 -5.92 -15.26 14.08
CA ALA A 15 -5.55 -14.87 12.73
C ALA A 15 -6.74 -14.97 11.76
N SER A 16 -7.60 -15.97 11.90
CA SER A 16 -8.82 -16.11 11.11
C SER A 16 -9.79 -14.95 11.32
N ARG A 17 -10.03 -14.53 12.57
CA ARG A 17 -10.88 -13.37 12.88
C ARG A 17 -10.32 -12.07 12.29
N VAL A 18 -9.00 -11.90 12.32
CA VAL A 18 -8.32 -10.76 11.67
C VAL A 18 -8.55 -10.77 10.15
N ARG A 19 -8.41 -11.93 9.50
CA ARG A 19 -8.61 -12.06 8.04
C ARG A 19 -10.08 -11.86 7.65
N GLU A 20 -11.00 -12.40 8.42
CA GLU A 20 -12.45 -12.23 8.24
C GLU A 20 -12.85 -10.75 8.37
N ARG A 21 -12.35 -10.08 9.42
CA ARG A 21 -12.58 -8.65 9.65
C ARG A 21 -12.08 -7.78 8.50
N LEU A 22 -10.94 -8.14 7.93
CA LEU A 22 -10.31 -7.41 6.83
C LEU A 22 -11.06 -7.58 5.50
N LYS A 23 -11.75 -8.72 5.29
CA LYS A 23 -12.43 -9.13 4.06
C LYS A 23 -11.52 -9.23 2.83
N ALA A 24 -10.94 -8.14 2.36
CA ALA A 24 -10.06 -8.06 1.19
C ALA A 24 -9.01 -6.96 1.35
N ARG A 25 -7.92 -7.07 0.58
CA ARG A 25 -6.76 -6.16 0.63
C ARG A 25 -6.63 -5.40 -0.68
N VAL A 26 -6.18 -4.15 -0.62
CA VAL A 26 -5.73 -3.42 -1.80
C VAL A 26 -4.24 -3.68 -2.00
N PRO A 27 -3.82 -4.29 -3.13
CA PRO A 27 -2.41 -4.48 -3.43
C PRO A 27 -1.81 -3.21 -4.04
N LEU A 28 -0.55 -2.91 -3.72
CA LEU A 28 0.24 -1.85 -4.38
C LEU A 28 1.70 -2.32 -4.55
N PHE A 29 2.40 -1.69 -5.48
CA PHE A 29 3.87 -1.61 -5.48
C PHE A 29 4.28 -0.17 -5.22
N ALA A 30 5.40 0.01 -4.55
CA ALA A 30 6.07 1.28 -4.42
C ALA A 30 7.50 1.18 -4.97
N ALA A 31 8.00 2.24 -5.59
CA ALA A 31 9.39 2.36 -5.98
C ALA A 31 9.95 3.71 -5.51
N MET A 32 11.14 3.71 -4.94
CA MET A 32 11.92 4.90 -4.67
C MET A 32 12.94 5.03 -5.80
N VAL A 33 12.88 6.15 -6.51
CA VAL A 33 13.83 6.50 -7.58
C VAL A 33 14.60 7.74 -7.20
N ALA A 34 15.87 7.81 -7.58
CA ALA A 34 16.67 9.02 -7.44
C ALA A 34 17.33 9.36 -8.77
N TYR A 35 17.28 10.64 -9.12
CA TYR A 35 17.90 11.17 -10.32
C TYR A 35 19.14 11.98 -9.97
N ASP A 36 20.16 11.98 -10.82
CA ASP A 36 21.44 12.67 -10.61
C ASP A 36 21.35 14.19 -10.50
N ARG A 37 20.23 14.78 -10.96
CA ARG A 37 19.93 16.20 -10.87
C ARG A 37 18.41 16.45 -10.76
N PRO A 38 17.98 17.64 -10.32
CA PRO A 38 16.56 17.92 -10.14
C PRO A 38 15.78 17.90 -11.45
N LEU A 39 14.55 17.37 -11.43
CA LEU A 39 13.67 17.36 -12.61
C LEU A 39 13.07 18.73 -12.93
N GLY A 40 13.15 19.70 -12.01
CA GLY A 40 12.60 21.05 -12.21
C GLY A 40 11.07 21.10 -12.25
N LEU A 41 10.39 20.13 -11.63
CA LEU A 41 8.93 20.04 -11.65
C LEU A 41 8.29 21.12 -10.74
N PRO A 42 7.14 21.71 -11.16
CA PRO A 42 6.44 22.75 -10.41
C PRO A 42 5.58 22.19 -9.26
N PHE A 43 5.74 20.92 -8.90
CA PHE A 43 5.00 20.23 -7.86
C PHE A 43 5.90 19.24 -7.12
N ASP A 44 5.53 18.97 -5.87
CA ASP A 44 6.17 17.95 -5.03
C ASP A 44 5.37 16.64 -5.00
N ALA A 45 4.15 16.63 -5.55
CA ALA A 45 3.34 15.43 -5.62
C ALA A 45 2.36 15.49 -6.79
N ALA A 46 2.06 14.32 -7.35
CA ALA A 46 1.16 14.16 -8.46
C ALA A 46 0.37 12.85 -8.33
N SER A 47 -0.94 12.93 -8.60
CA SER A 47 -1.79 11.75 -8.78
C SER A 47 -2.00 11.50 -10.26
N PHE A 48 -1.82 10.25 -10.66
CA PHE A 48 -1.98 9.76 -12.01
C PHE A 48 -3.26 8.94 -12.05
N GLY A 49 -4.31 9.48 -12.67
CA GLY A 49 -5.56 8.74 -12.77
C GLY A 49 -6.68 9.46 -13.50
N GLY A 50 -7.63 8.68 -14.01
CA GLY A 50 -9.03 9.10 -13.99
C GLY A 50 -9.72 9.40 -15.31
N ARG A 51 -9.10 9.19 -16.48
CA ARG A 51 -9.89 9.01 -17.71
C ARG A 51 -9.64 7.61 -18.25
N ARG A 52 -10.71 6.79 -18.22
CA ARG A 52 -11.03 5.82 -19.27
C ARG A 52 -11.00 6.54 -20.64
N ARG A 53 -9.84 7.02 -21.09
CA ARG A 53 -9.62 7.18 -22.52
C ARG A 53 -9.60 5.74 -23.02
N LYS A 54 -10.50 5.42 -23.94
CA LYS A 54 -10.64 4.11 -24.61
C LYS A 54 -9.35 3.61 -25.30
N ASN A 55 -8.21 4.28 -25.13
CA ASN A 55 -6.93 3.88 -25.66
C ASN A 55 -6.19 3.05 -24.62
N LYS A 56 -6.31 1.73 -24.79
CA LYS A 56 -5.65 0.64 -24.05
C LYS A 56 -4.09 0.64 -24.09
N GLY A 57 -3.41 1.78 -24.20
CA GLY A 57 -1.98 1.73 -24.53
C GLY A 57 -1.09 2.94 -24.20
N ARG A 58 -1.33 3.68 -23.11
CA ARG A 58 -0.41 4.75 -22.68
C ARG A 58 -0.18 4.68 -21.16
N GLY A 59 1.05 4.89 -20.70
CA GLY A 59 1.62 4.47 -19.40
C GLY A 59 0.88 4.82 -18.09
N GLY A 60 -0.24 5.56 -18.14
CA GLY A 60 -1.10 5.85 -16.99
C GLY A 60 -1.90 4.66 -16.43
N GLY A 61 -1.67 3.44 -16.94
CA GLY A 61 -2.27 2.22 -16.39
C GLY A 61 -1.54 1.67 -15.16
N ARG A 62 -0.29 2.08 -14.93
CA ARG A 62 0.61 1.43 -13.96
C ARG A 62 0.97 2.31 -12.78
N LEU A 63 1.14 3.62 -12.98
CA LEU A 63 1.45 4.59 -11.94
C LEU A 63 0.16 5.26 -11.45
N TRP A 64 0.00 5.36 -10.14
CA TRP A 64 -1.14 6.01 -9.49
C TRP A 64 -0.76 7.30 -8.76
N PHE A 65 0.41 7.34 -8.16
CA PHE A 65 0.86 8.50 -7.40
C PHE A 65 2.39 8.61 -7.43
N ALA A 66 2.89 9.84 -7.39
CA ALA A 66 4.30 10.13 -7.18
C ALA A 66 4.43 11.29 -6.20
N ALA A 67 5.38 11.21 -5.28
CA ALA A 67 5.74 12.32 -4.40
C ALA A 67 7.25 12.44 -4.29
N ARG A 68 7.74 13.67 -4.41
CA ARG A 68 9.11 14.05 -4.08
C ARG A 68 9.34 13.72 -2.61
N THR A 69 10.48 13.11 -2.33
CA THR A 69 10.87 12.72 -0.97
C THR A 69 12.26 13.27 -0.66
N ASN A 70 12.45 13.67 0.60
CA ASN A 70 13.76 14.09 1.10
C ASN A 70 14.57 12.90 1.64
N SER A 71 14.03 11.68 1.53
CA SER A 71 14.75 10.45 1.89
C SER A 71 15.83 10.17 0.84
N LYS A 72 17.09 10.48 1.15
CA LYS A 72 18.24 10.06 0.33
C LYS A 72 18.52 8.57 0.58
N PRO A 73 18.35 7.68 -0.41
CA PRO A 73 18.65 6.26 -0.23
C PRO A 73 20.15 6.05 -0.03
N GLY A 74 20.54 5.59 1.16
CA GLY A 74 21.84 4.97 1.43
C GLY A 74 23.04 5.67 0.81
N GLY A 75 23.14 6.99 0.94
CA GLY A 75 24.35 7.71 0.54
C GLY A 75 25.54 7.10 1.27
N ASP A 76 26.33 6.29 0.56
CA ASP A 76 27.53 5.64 1.07
C ASP A 76 28.53 6.71 1.49
N GLY A 77 28.40 7.21 2.72
CA GLY A 77 29.47 7.83 3.50
C GLY A 77 30.31 8.92 2.84
N LYS A 78 29.89 9.50 1.71
CA LYS A 78 30.49 10.73 1.17
C LYS A 78 29.80 11.89 1.86
N VAL A 79 30.06 11.96 3.16
CA VAL A 79 30.13 13.24 3.87
C VAL A 79 31.23 14.00 3.15
N HIS A 80 30.86 14.83 2.18
CA HIS A 80 31.75 15.93 1.81
C HIS A 80 31.85 16.80 3.06
N ASP A 81 33.05 16.83 3.61
CA ASP A 81 33.38 17.59 4.81
C ASP A 81 32.92 19.05 4.66
N GLY A 82 31.84 19.41 5.34
CA GLY A 82 31.72 20.74 5.95
C GLY A 82 30.95 21.83 5.22
N ASP A 83 30.09 21.55 4.25
CA ASP A 83 29.14 22.57 3.75
C ASP A 83 27.69 22.06 3.83
N GLU A 84 26.93 22.58 4.80
CA GLU A 84 25.50 22.28 5.01
C GLU A 84 24.60 22.79 3.86
N ASN A 85 25.20 23.26 2.76
CA ASN A 85 24.53 23.80 1.58
C ASN A 85 24.72 22.98 0.29
N ASP A 86 25.50 21.89 0.32
CA ASP A 86 25.61 20.98 -0.84
C ASP A 86 24.46 19.98 -0.82
N ASP A 87 23.30 20.48 -1.24
CA ASP A 87 22.25 19.62 -1.79
C ASP A 87 22.86 18.95 -3.04
N ASP A 88 23.28 17.68 -2.93
CA ASP A 88 24.02 16.89 -3.95
C ASP A 88 23.37 16.80 -5.36
N GLY A 89 22.40 17.66 -5.69
CA GLY A 89 21.63 17.66 -6.93
C GLY A 89 20.63 16.50 -7.02
N VAL A 90 20.78 15.46 -6.19
CA VAL A 90 19.98 14.25 -6.30
C VAL A 90 18.54 14.51 -5.87
N GLU A 91 17.60 14.30 -6.80
CA GLU A 91 16.18 14.43 -6.52
C GLU A 91 15.51 13.05 -6.43
N CYS A 92 14.86 12.80 -5.28
CA CYS A 92 14.24 11.51 -4.99
C CYS A 92 12.72 11.57 -5.11
N TRP A 93 12.12 10.50 -5.63
CA TRP A 93 10.67 10.33 -5.78
C TRP A 93 10.21 8.97 -5.28
N THR A 94 9.09 8.95 -4.55
CA THR A 94 8.33 7.75 -4.23
C THR A 94 7.21 7.60 -5.25
N LEU A 95 7.24 6.52 -6.02
CA LEU A 95 6.27 6.15 -7.04
C LEU A 95 5.38 5.03 -6.50
N VAL A 96 4.06 5.15 -6.67
CA VAL A 96 3.08 4.17 -6.18
C VAL A 96 2.25 3.68 -7.35
N SER A 97 2.15 2.36 -7.50
CA SER A 97 1.43 1.73 -8.59
C SER A 97 -0.08 1.91 -8.49
N THR A 98 -0.80 1.59 -9.58
CA THR A 98 -2.23 1.32 -9.52
C THR A 98 -2.49 -0.03 -8.83
N PRO A 99 -3.64 -0.21 -8.16
CA PRO A 99 -4.06 -1.51 -7.66
C PRO A 99 -4.22 -2.55 -8.78
N GLU A 100 -4.67 -2.12 -9.96
CA GLU A 100 -4.85 -2.98 -11.13
C GLU A 100 -3.53 -3.61 -11.59
N TYR A 101 -2.49 -2.79 -11.78
CA TYR A 101 -1.15 -3.27 -12.12
C TYR A 101 -0.59 -4.17 -11.01
N ALA A 102 -0.76 -3.77 -9.75
CA ALA A 102 -0.28 -4.57 -8.64
C ALA A 102 -0.92 -5.96 -8.63
N LEU A 103 -2.24 -6.05 -8.78
CA LEU A 103 -2.96 -7.32 -8.81
C LEU A 103 -2.46 -8.24 -9.94
N GLU A 104 -2.31 -7.70 -11.16
CA GLU A 104 -1.76 -8.44 -12.30
C GLU A 104 -0.38 -9.04 -11.98
N LYS A 105 0.53 -8.24 -11.42
CA LYS A 105 1.86 -8.71 -11.03
C LYS A 105 1.86 -9.72 -9.89
N ILE A 106 0.88 -9.64 -8.98
CA ILE A 106 0.70 -10.64 -7.93
C ILE A 106 0.21 -11.97 -8.50
N GLU A 107 -0.67 -11.94 -9.50
CA GLU A 107 -1.14 -13.14 -10.20
C GLU A 107 -0.01 -13.80 -11.00
N GLU A 108 0.82 -13.01 -11.69
CA GLU A 108 1.98 -13.50 -12.45
C GLU A 108 3.08 -14.09 -11.55
N THR A 109 3.35 -13.45 -10.41
CA THR A 109 4.42 -13.84 -9.48
C THR A 109 3.88 -13.93 -8.04
N PRO A 110 3.21 -15.06 -7.71
CA PRO A 110 2.64 -15.26 -6.38
C PRO A 110 3.74 -15.43 -5.32
N MET A 111 3.53 -14.87 -4.14
CA MET A 111 4.43 -15.00 -2.97
C MET A 111 4.09 -16.20 -2.10
N GLN A 112 3.40 -17.18 -2.67
CA GLN A 112 3.02 -18.36 -1.95
C GLN A 112 3.04 -19.53 -2.93
N ASP A 113 3.71 -20.60 -2.52
CA ASP A 113 3.73 -21.83 -3.29
C ASP A 113 2.29 -22.36 -3.43
N PRO A 114 1.79 -22.59 -4.66
CA PRO A 114 0.41 -23.02 -4.87
C PRO A 114 0.08 -24.39 -4.30
N LYS A 115 1.09 -25.26 -4.10
CA LYS A 115 0.94 -26.64 -3.64
C LYS A 115 1.12 -26.75 -2.13
N THR A 116 2.16 -26.12 -1.59
CA THR A 116 2.51 -26.23 -0.17
C THR A 116 1.89 -25.12 0.68
N GLY A 117 1.50 -24.00 0.06
CA GLY A 117 1.05 -22.81 0.78
C GLY A 117 2.19 -22.07 1.50
N GLU A 118 3.44 -22.46 1.29
CA GLU A 118 4.58 -21.79 1.91
C GLU A 118 4.81 -20.42 1.29
N PHE A 119 5.26 -19.47 2.09
CA PHE A 119 5.55 -18.12 1.60
C PHE A 119 6.86 -18.09 0.85
N ILE A 120 6.82 -17.51 -0.34
CA ILE A 120 7.97 -17.25 -1.18
C ILE A 120 8.33 -15.78 -1.00
N PRO A 121 9.45 -15.46 -0.32
CA PRO A 121 9.90 -14.08 -0.21
C PRO A 121 10.17 -13.51 -1.60
N GLN A 122 9.89 -12.23 -1.78
CA GLN A 122 10.27 -11.55 -3.01
C GLN A 122 11.77 -11.47 -3.11
N SER A 123 12.29 -11.87 -4.27
CA SER A 123 13.69 -11.76 -4.56
C SER A 123 13.99 -10.30 -4.93
N PRO A 124 15.11 -9.72 -4.46
CA PRO A 124 15.55 -8.40 -4.88
C PRO A 124 15.63 -8.27 -6.42
N GLU A 125 15.97 -9.34 -7.10
CA GLU A 125 16.06 -9.42 -8.57
C GLU A 125 14.70 -9.15 -9.23
N TYR A 126 13.61 -9.71 -8.70
CA TYR A 126 12.28 -9.42 -9.24
C TYR A 126 11.93 -7.94 -9.10
N LEU A 127 12.14 -7.37 -7.91
CA LEU A 127 11.78 -5.98 -7.59
C LEU A 127 12.54 -4.98 -8.45
N THR A 128 13.83 -5.24 -8.68
CA THR A 128 14.72 -4.41 -9.49
C THR A 128 14.59 -4.64 -10.99
N ALA A 129 14.08 -5.80 -11.43
CA ALA A 129 13.91 -6.10 -12.86
C ALA A 129 12.51 -5.77 -13.41
N VAL A 130 11.45 -5.76 -12.57
CA VAL A 130 10.06 -5.66 -13.04
C VAL A 130 9.33 -4.43 -12.49
N PRO A 131 8.80 -4.39 -11.25
CA PRO A 131 7.93 -3.31 -10.81
C PRO A 131 8.66 -1.98 -10.66
N GLY A 132 9.92 -1.97 -10.25
CA GLY A 132 10.71 -0.74 -10.17
C GLY A 132 10.87 -0.08 -11.54
N PRO A 133 11.48 -0.74 -12.54
CA PRO A 133 11.64 -0.19 -13.88
C PRO A 133 10.30 0.16 -14.56
N ASP A 134 9.25 -0.63 -14.36
CA ASP A 134 7.92 -0.33 -14.90
C ASP A 134 7.35 0.98 -14.34
N LEU A 135 7.51 1.23 -13.04
CA LEU A 135 7.03 2.47 -12.39
C LEU A 135 7.88 3.68 -12.76
N GLU A 136 9.21 3.54 -12.82
CA GLU A 136 10.10 4.60 -13.29
C GLU A 136 9.78 4.98 -14.74
N SER A 137 9.62 3.99 -15.61
CA SER A 137 9.28 4.22 -17.01
C SER A 137 7.92 4.91 -17.16
N ALA A 138 6.92 4.51 -16.39
CA ALA A 138 5.61 5.16 -16.39
C ALA A 138 5.68 6.61 -15.88
N PHE A 139 6.51 6.89 -14.89
CA PHE A 139 6.74 8.25 -14.38
C PHE A 139 7.44 9.11 -15.45
N ARG A 140 8.53 8.61 -16.03
CA ARG A 140 9.25 9.27 -17.12
C ARG A 140 8.36 9.54 -18.33
N GLU A 141 7.53 8.58 -18.74
CA GLU A 141 6.55 8.77 -19.82
C GLU A 141 5.54 9.88 -19.47
N ALA A 142 5.05 9.92 -18.22
CA ALA A 142 4.09 10.94 -17.79
C ALA A 142 4.67 12.36 -17.81
N LEU A 143 5.98 12.52 -17.65
CA LEU A 143 6.68 13.81 -17.68
C LEU A 143 7.19 14.20 -19.07
N THR A 144 7.51 13.22 -19.92
CA THR A 144 8.10 13.45 -21.25
C THR A 144 7.11 13.29 -22.42
N SER A 145 5.87 12.88 -22.14
CA SER A 145 4.80 12.84 -23.14
C SER A 145 4.09 14.20 -23.27
N PRO A 146 3.84 14.70 -24.49
CA PRO A 146 3.02 15.89 -24.74
C PRO A 146 1.57 15.77 -24.23
N ASP A 147 1.08 14.54 -24.09
CA ASP A 147 -0.23 14.20 -23.54
C ASP A 147 -0.15 13.82 -22.03
N GLY A 148 1.01 13.99 -21.42
CA GLY A 148 1.31 13.69 -20.03
C GLY A 148 0.81 14.74 -19.04
N ILE A 149 1.30 14.67 -17.80
CA ILE A 149 0.78 15.50 -16.70
C ILE A 149 1.19 16.97 -16.81
N LEU A 150 2.30 17.26 -17.48
CA LEU A 150 2.80 18.63 -17.67
C LEU A 150 2.16 19.35 -18.87
N GLY A 151 1.46 18.62 -19.75
CA GLY A 151 0.94 19.15 -21.00
C GLY A 151 2.03 19.58 -21.99
N LYS A 152 1.63 19.94 -23.22
CA LYS A 152 2.54 20.18 -24.35
C LYS A 152 3.66 21.20 -24.10
N GLU A 153 3.39 22.24 -23.31
CA GLU A 153 4.33 23.33 -23.05
C GLU A 153 5.25 23.06 -21.87
N GLY A 154 4.89 22.12 -20.99
CA GLY A 154 5.66 21.77 -19.80
C GLY A 154 6.39 20.42 -19.89
N THR A 155 6.16 19.64 -20.95
CA THR A 155 6.79 18.34 -21.17
C THR A 155 8.32 18.45 -21.15
N LEU A 156 8.97 17.58 -20.37
CA LEU A 156 10.42 17.50 -20.32
C LEU A 156 10.97 16.83 -21.59
N ASP A 157 12.11 17.31 -22.08
CA ASP A 157 12.78 16.70 -23.23
C ASP A 157 13.42 15.35 -22.82
N PRO A 158 13.04 14.23 -23.47
CA PRO A 158 13.63 12.92 -23.21
C PRO A 158 15.16 12.90 -23.31
N GLY A 159 15.75 13.69 -24.22
CA GLY A 159 17.19 13.73 -24.44
C GLY A 159 17.98 14.44 -23.34
N THR A 160 17.28 15.21 -22.50
CA THR A 160 17.87 15.94 -21.37
C THR A 160 17.25 15.53 -20.04
N PHE A 161 16.56 14.39 -19.99
CA PHE A 161 16.01 13.88 -18.74
C PHE A 161 17.16 13.37 -17.84
N PRO A 162 17.20 13.71 -16.54
CA PRO A 162 18.19 13.24 -15.58
C PRO A 162 18.43 11.73 -15.54
N ASP A 163 19.66 11.33 -15.23
CA ASP A 163 20.05 9.91 -15.16
C ASP A 163 19.55 9.31 -13.85
N LEU A 164 19.03 8.08 -13.93
CA LEU A 164 18.58 7.32 -12.77
C LEU A 164 19.80 6.76 -12.03
N VAL A 165 20.06 7.24 -10.81
CA VAL A 165 21.20 6.82 -9.97
C VAL A 165 20.81 5.85 -8.88
N HIS A 166 19.52 5.79 -8.52
CA HIS A 166 19.01 4.82 -7.57
C HIS A 166 17.61 4.36 -7.96
N LEU A 167 17.35 3.07 -7.75
CA LEU A 167 16.02 2.48 -7.86
C LEU A 167 15.92 1.32 -6.88
N ASP A 168 14.95 1.41 -5.97
CA ASP A 168 14.55 0.33 -5.09
C ASP A 168 13.03 0.22 -5.11
N ALA A 169 12.51 -1.01 -5.10
CA ALA A 169 11.08 -1.26 -5.20
C ALA A 169 10.61 -2.24 -4.14
N GLN A 170 9.38 -2.10 -3.71
CA GLN A 170 8.76 -2.93 -2.70
C GLN A 170 7.33 -3.27 -3.10
N ARG A 171 6.90 -4.51 -2.86
CA ARG A 171 5.47 -4.87 -2.92
C ARG A 171 4.79 -4.64 -1.59
N TRP A 172 3.64 -3.99 -1.63
CA TRP A 172 2.70 -3.92 -0.53
C TRP A 172 1.52 -4.84 -0.83
N GLY A 173 1.63 -6.11 -0.44
CA GLY A 173 0.55 -7.09 -0.58
C GLY A 173 -0.67 -6.80 0.29
N SER A 174 -0.65 -5.74 1.09
CA SER A 174 -1.75 -5.31 1.99
C SER A 174 -1.59 -3.84 2.30
N ALA A 175 -1.57 -3.00 1.25
CA ALA A 175 -1.29 -1.58 1.43
C ALA A 175 -2.37 -0.88 2.26
N MET A 176 -3.63 -1.22 2.01
CA MET A 176 -4.80 -0.68 2.70
C MET A 176 -5.91 -1.74 2.76
N PRO A 177 -6.84 -1.64 3.73
CA PRO A 177 -8.06 -2.42 3.68
C PRO A 177 -8.89 -2.02 2.47
N CYS A 178 -9.51 -3.00 1.81
CA CYS A 178 -10.51 -2.67 0.79
C CYS A 178 -11.74 -2.06 1.47
N HIS A 179 -12.46 -1.20 0.73
CA HIS A 179 -13.69 -0.57 1.19
C HIS A 179 -14.69 -1.64 1.68
N ARG A 180 -15.16 -1.55 2.93
CA ARG A 180 -15.91 -2.65 3.58
C ARG A 180 -17.29 -2.94 2.96
N ASN A 181 -17.80 -2.04 2.12
CA ASN A 181 -19.06 -2.21 1.36
C ASN A 181 -18.87 -3.01 0.06
N SER A 182 -17.66 -3.50 -0.25
CA SER A 182 -17.49 -4.58 -1.21
C SER A 182 -18.12 -5.83 -0.59
N ASP A 183 -19.39 -6.09 -0.93
CA ASP A 183 -20.32 -7.13 -0.43
C ASP A 183 -19.87 -8.59 -0.66
N GLY A 184 -18.57 -8.84 -0.79
CA GLY A 184 -18.03 -10.12 -1.18
C GLY A 184 -18.29 -10.50 -2.64
N ARG A 185 -19.13 -9.75 -3.36
CA ARG A 185 -19.51 -9.98 -4.77
C ARG A 185 -18.93 -8.95 -5.72
N SER A 186 -18.04 -8.10 -5.23
CA SER A 186 -17.26 -7.16 -6.04
C SER A 186 -16.65 -7.86 -7.26
N GLU A 187 -16.99 -7.39 -8.46
CA GLU A 187 -16.48 -7.92 -9.73
C GLU A 187 -14.96 -7.77 -9.87
N THR A 188 -14.39 -6.83 -9.12
CA THR A 188 -12.96 -6.53 -9.07
C THR A 188 -12.19 -7.38 -8.05
N ARG A 189 -12.89 -8.19 -7.25
CA ARG A 189 -12.25 -9.06 -6.26
C ARG A 189 -11.60 -10.28 -6.93
N ARG A 190 -10.40 -10.63 -6.49
CA ARG A 190 -9.68 -11.85 -6.87
C ARG A 190 -9.07 -12.51 -5.63
N THR A 191 -9.09 -13.84 -5.58
CA THR A 191 -8.43 -14.59 -4.51
C THR A 191 -7.20 -15.27 -5.06
N ILE A 192 -6.02 -14.88 -4.57
CA ILE A 192 -4.73 -15.40 -5.02
C ILE A 192 -4.07 -16.08 -3.84
N CYS A 193 -3.81 -17.39 -3.97
CA CYS A 193 -3.28 -18.24 -2.90
C CYS A 193 -4.06 -18.12 -1.58
N GLY A 194 -5.40 -18.09 -1.66
CA GLY A 194 -6.28 -17.96 -0.49
C GLY A 194 -6.33 -16.56 0.14
N VAL A 195 -5.61 -15.58 -0.42
CA VAL A 195 -5.68 -14.18 0.02
C VAL A 195 -6.62 -13.40 -0.90
N PRO A 196 -7.71 -12.83 -0.36
CA PRO A 196 -8.61 -11.98 -1.12
C PRO A 196 -8.02 -10.58 -1.34
N TYR A 197 -7.92 -10.18 -2.59
CA TYR A 197 -7.57 -8.84 -3.05
C TYR A 197 -8.76 -8.21 -3.76
N ASP A 198 -8.89 -6.89 -3.66
CA ASP A 198 -9.90 -6.15 -4.40
C ASP A 198 -9.35 -4.78 -4.78
N ILE A 199 -9.38 -4.49 -6.08
CA ILE A 199 -8.90 -3.24 -6.70
C ILE A 199 -10.01 -2.18 -6.77
N GLY A 200 -11.18 -2.46 -6.21
CA GLY A 200 -12.28 -1.52 -6.08
C GLY A 200 -11.82 -0.22 -5.41
N ARG A 201 -12.12 0.91 -6.05
CA ARG A 201 -11.73 2.24 -5.55
C ARG A 201 -12.75 2.72 -4.52
N GLY A 202 -12.31 2.88 -3.28
CA GLY A 202 -13.06 3.54 -2.20
C GLY A 202 -12.60 4.97 -2.00
N ALA A 203 -13.45 5.80 -1.38
CA ALA A 203 -13.00 7.08 -0.86
C ALA A 203 -12.09 6.83 0.35
N LEU A 204 -10.94 7.51 0.41
CA LEU A 204 -10.06 7.52 1.59
C LEU A 204 -10.37 8.70 2.54
N ALA A 205 -11.23 9.61 2.10
CA ALA A 205 -11.62 10.80 2.85
C ALA A 205 -13.05 11.26 2.49
N PRO A 206 -13.73 11.98 3.40
CA PRO A 206 -13.34 12.16 4.79
C PRO A 206 -13.53 10.87 5.59
N THR A 207 -12.90 10.78 6.76
CA THR A 207 -13.05 9.64 7.66
C THR A 207 -14.50 9.48 8.09
N ARG A 208 -15.08 8.30 7.81
CA ARG A 208 -16.47 7.98 8.13
C ARG A 208 -16.56 6.56 8.65
N LEU A 209 -17.54 6.31 9.50
CA LEU A 209 -17.86 4.94 9.90
C LEU A 209 -18.37 4.18 8.66
N GLU A 210 -17.68 3.12 8.28
CA GLU A 210 -18.12 2.23 7.22
C GLU A 210 -19.24 1.34 7.77
N ARG A 211 -20.40 1.39 7.12
CA ARG A 211 -21.54 0.54 7.49
C ARG A 211 -21.15 -0.91 7.19
N SER A 212 -21.17 -1.76 8.20
CA SER A 212 -21.16 -3.19 7.96
C SER A 212 -22.55 -3.53 7.42
N ASP A 213 -22.64 -3.96 6.15
CA ASP A 213 -23.93 -4.36 5.58
C ASP A 213 -24.53 -5.46 6.46
N GLY A 214 -25.60 -5.11 7.16
CA GLY A 214 -26.34 -5.97 8.08
C GLY A 214 -27.20 -7.00 7.34
N ASN A 215 -26.60 -7.79 6.45
CA ASN A 215 -27.24 -8.99 5.91
C ASN A 215 -26.84 -10.17 6.78
N GLY A 216 -27.65 -10.39 7.82
CA GLY A 216 -27.46 -11.45 8.79
C GLY A 216 -27.52 -12.84 8.16
N ASN A 217 -26.53 -13.66 8.49
CA ASN A 217 -26.73 -15.04 8.95
C ASN A 217 -25.41 -15.60 9.52
N ASP A 218 -24.85 -14.98 10.56
CA ASP A 218 -23.61 -15.45 11.19
C ASP A 218 -23.87 -16.07 12.55
N ASP A 219 -24.42 -17.30 12.53
CA ASP A 219 -24.52 -18.20 13.69
C ASP A 219 -23.20 -18.93 13.99
N ASN A 220 -22.06 -18.48 13.44
CA ASN A 220 -20.77 -19.12 13.66
C ASN A 220 -19.71 -18.15 14.23
N GLY A 221 -19.69 -18.03 15.56
CA GLY A 221 -18.45 -17.91 16.34
C GLY A 221 -17.68 -16.58 16.33
N GLY A 222 -18.12 -15.55 15.61
CA GLY A 222 -17.53 -14.21 15.65
C GLY A 222 -18.47 -13.23 16.36
N THR A 223 -18.06 -12.74 17.54
CA THR A 223 -18.48 -11.48 18.19
C THR A 223 -19.77 -10.85 17.63
N GLY A 224 -20.89 -11.04 18.35
CA GLY A 224 -22.25 -10.74 17.89
C GLY A 224 -22.53 -9.31 17.38
N PRO A 225 -23.77 -9.02 16.97
CA PRO A 225 -24.19 -7.80 16.27
C PRO A 225 -23.87 -6.46 16.95
N ASP A 226 -23.37 -6.49 18.19
CA ASP A 226 -22.99 -5.32 19.01
C ASP A 226 -21.47 -5.11 19.11
N ASP A 227 -20.63 -5.75 18.29
CA ASP A 227 -19.19 -5.47 18.32
C ASP A 227 -18.86 -4.10 17.73
N HIS A 228 -18.95 -3.09 18.59
CA HIS A 228 -18.63 -1.70 18.29
C HIS A 228 -17.14 -1.41 18.16
N ARG A 229 -16.28 -2.41 18.41
CA ARG A 229 -14.82 -2.21 18.46
C ARG A 229 -14.22 -1.94 17.08
N CYS A 230 -13.21 -1.07 17.10
CA CYS A 230 -12.34 -0.76 15.97
C CYS A 230 -11.08 -1.63 15.94
N PHE A 231 -11.02 -2.70 16.73
CA PHE A 231 -9.89 -3.63 16.83
C PHE A 231 -10.39 -5.07 16.99
N VAL A 232 -9.51 -6.05 16.82
CA VAL A 232 -9.77 -7.47 17.11
C VAL A 232 -9.02 -7.86 18.38
N ALA A 233 -9.66 -8.61 19.28
CA ALA A 233 -9.03 -9.04 20.53
C ALA A 233 -9.33 -10.49 20.93
N ASP A 234 -8.34 -11.11 21.56
CA ASP A 234 -8.43 -12.33 22.35
C ASP A 234 -7.96 -12.01 23.77
N GLU A 235 -8.91 -11.65 24.62
CA GLU A 235 -8.62 -11.21 25.99
C GLU A 235 -8.19 -12.37 26.89
N GLY A 236 -8.46 -13.62 26.49
CA GLY A 236 -8.00 -14.82 27.22
C GLY A 236 -6.48 -14.93 27.23
N ILE A 237 -5.85 -14.52 26.12
CA ILE A 237 -4.38 -14.51 25.96
C ILE A 237 -3.81 -13.10 25.84
N MET A 238 -4.61 -12.06 26.11
CA MET A 238 -4.24 -10.64 26.01
C MET A 238 -3.64 -10.26 24.65
N LEU A 239 -4.19 -10.80 23.56
CA LEU A 239 -3.77 -10.50 22.20
C LEU A 239 -4.72 -9.49 21.56
N PHE A 240 -4.18 -8.41 21.01
CA PHE A 240 -4.93 -7.32 20.39
C PHE A 240 -4.32 -6.98 19.03
N GLN A 241 -5.17 -6.77 18.02
CA GLN A 241 -4.78 -6.27 16.71
C GLN A 241 -5.57 -5.00 16.43
N ALA A 242 -4.86 -3.89 16.29
CA ALA A 242 -5.40 -2.57 15.95
C ALA A 242 -4.68 -2.02 14.71
N GLY A 243 -5.25 -0.99 14.11
CA GLY A 243 -4.77 -0.34 12.88
C GLY A 243 -5.91 -0.08 11.89
N ASP A 244 -5.60 0.60 10.80
CA ASP A 244 -6.54 0.91 9.72
C ASP A 244 -7.25 -0.36 9.21
N MET A 245 -6.50 -1.46 9.06
CA MET A 245 -7.01 -2.77 8.63
C MET A 245 -8.14 -3.30 9.53
N MET A 246 -8.09 -3.00 10.82
CA MET A 246 -9.07 -3.45 11.81
C MET A 246 -10.16 -2.42 12.08
N SER A 247 -9.87 -1.16 11.77
CA SER A 247 -10.74 -0.01 11.98
C SER A 247 -12.06 -0.14 11.24
N ARG A 248 -13.14 0.33 11.87
CA ARG A 248 -14.46 0.46 11.23
C ARG A 248 -14.60 1.71 10.39
N TYR A 249 -13.62 2.58 10.46
CA TYR A 249 -13.62 3.83 9.73
C TYR A 249 -13.01 3.64 8.34
N THR A 250 -13.26 4.62 7.48
CA THR A 250 -12.61 4.75 6.19
C THR A 250 -11.10 4.46 6.30
N PRO A 251 -10.51 3.68 5.38
CA PRO A 251 -9.09 3.36 5.40
C PRO A 251 -8.21 4.60 5.47
N GLY A 252 -7.20 4.60 6.34
CA GLY A 252 -6.23 5.68 6.46
C GLY A 252 -5.75 5.93 7.89
N PHE A 253 -4.94 6.98 8.04
CA PHE A 253 -4.28 7.33 9.31
C PHE A 253 -5.27 7.54 10.45
N GLU A 254 -6.33 8.31 10.25
CA GLU A 254 -7.31 8.60 11.30
C GLU A 254 -8.04 7.32 11.74
N GLY A 255 -8.41 6.46 10.80
CA GLY A 255 -8.97 5.15 11.10
C GLY A 255 -8.03 4.27 11.93
N ALA A 256 -6.73 4.28 11.62
CA ALA A 256 -5.71 3.59 12.42
C ALA A 256 -5.58 4.15 13.84
N ALA A 257 -5.54 5.48 13.98
CA ALA A 257 -5.45 6.15 15.26
C ALA A 257 -6.65 5.82 16.16
N LEU A 258 -7.86 5.91 15.63
CA LEU A 258 -9.10 5.57 16.34
C LEU A 258 -9.11 4.10 16.78
N SER A 259 -8.65 3.18 15.92
CA SER A 259 -8.49 1.77 16.25
C SER A 259 -7.51 1.54 17.39
N GLY A 260 -6.36 2.23 17.37
CA GLY A 260 -5.35 2.14 18.42
C GLY A 260 -5.83 2.68 19.77
N MET A 261 -6.55 3.81 19.76
CA MET A 261 -7.13 4.41 20.97
C MET A 261 -8.13 3.46 21.64
N ASP A 262 -9.07 2.89 20.86
CA ASP A 262 -10.08 1.95 21.35
C ASP A 262 -9.44 0.67 21.94
N ALA A 263 -8.40 0.15 21.28
CA ALA A 263 -7.65 -0.99 21.80
C ALA A 263 -6.92 -0.67 23.12
N ALA A 264 -6.29 0.51 23.22
CA ALA A 264 -5.58 0.94 24.42
C ALA A 264 -6.52 1.11 25.62
N GLU A 265 -7.69 1.74 25.42
CA GLU A 265 -8.73 1.86 26.44
C GLU A 265 -9.17 0.47 26.95
N ARG A 266 -9.34 -0.48 26.03
CA ARG A 266 -9.72 -1.85 26.41
C ARG A 266 -8.64 -2.56 27.21
N ILE A 267 -7.38 -2.44 26.80
CA ILE A 267 -6.23 -3.01 27.53
C ILE A 267 -6.18 -2.45 28.95
N LEU A 268 -6.31 -1.13 29.11
CA LEU A 268 -6.32 -0.48 30.42
C LEU A 268 -7.47 -0.99 31.29
N LYS A 269 -8.69 -1.06 30.76
CA LYS A 269 -9.84 -1.61 31.48
C LYS A 269 -9.59 -3.04 31.95
N LYS A 270 -9.02 -3.89 31.08
CA LYS A 270 -8.69 -5.28 31.44
C LYS A 270 -7.58 -5.40 32.49
N TYR A 271 -6.62 -4.51 32.46
CA TYR A 271 -5.59 -4.43 33.48
C TYR A 271 -6.19 -4.07 34.85
N LEU A 272 -7.07 -3.07 34.90
CA LEU A 272 -7.74 -2.64 36.14
C LEU A 272 -8.70 -3.70 36.70
N GLU A 273 -9.42 -4.44 35.84
CA GLU A 273 -10.29 -5.56 36.26
C GLU A 273 -9.54 -6.72 36.93
N ARG A 274 -8.21 -6.81 36.77
CA ARG A 274 -7.37 -7.86 37.34
C ARG A 274 -6.68 -7.46 38.65
N GLN A 275 -6.73 -6.19 39.03
CA GLN A 275 -6.23 -5.71 40.33
C GLN A 275 -7.31 -5.86 41.41
#